data_AF-A0A072TFD7-F1
#
_entry.id   AF-A0A072TFD7-F1
#
_cell.length_a   1.000
_cell.length_b   1.000
_cell.length_c   1.000
_cell.angle_alpha   90.00
_cell.angle_beta   90.00
_cell.angle_gamma   90.00
#
_symmetry.space_group_name_H-M   'P 1'
#
loop_
_entity.id
_entity.type
_entity.pdbx_description
1 polymer ?
#
loop_
_entity_poly.entity_id
_entity_poly.type
_entity_poly.pdbx_seq_one_letter_code
_entity_poly.pdbx_strand_id
1 'polypeptide(L)' 'MVEIVKFIYVMIIFFSLFLVVTKVDAVYWCFDNSDCPQHLCHELIIPRCKIGVCVCLP' A
#
# COMPACT_ATOMS: atom_id res chain seq x y z
N MET A 1 -10.42 -19.32 29.63
CA MET A 1 -10.26 -17.84 29.64
C MET A 1 -8.85 -17.41 29.24
N VAL A 2 -7.80 -17.85 29.94
CA VAL A 2 -6.38 -17.50 29.61
C VAL A 2 -5.96 -17.93 28.21
N GLU A 3 -6.41 -19.10 27.73
CA GLU A 3 -6.09 -19.59 26.39
C GLU A 3 -6.69 -18.74 25.26
N ILE A 4 -7.92 -18.26 25.46
CA ILE A 4 -8.59 -17.36 24.50
C ILE A 4 -7.84 -16.02 24.43
N VAL A 5 -7.41 -15.49 25.58
CA VAL A 5 -6.61 -14.27 25.64
C VAL A 5 -5.27 -14.44 24.91
N LYS A 6 -4.60 -15.58 25.09
CA LYS A 6 -3.36 -15.91 24.35
C LYS A 6 -3.60 -15.99 22.85
N PHE A 7 -4.69 -16.64 22.42
CA PHE A 7 -5.03 -16.75 21.01
C PHE A 7 -5.26 -15.37 20.37
N ILE A 8 -6.01 -14.49 21.03
CA ILE A 8 -6.23 -13.11 20.58
C ILE A 8 -4.89 -12.37 20.44
N TYR A 9 -4.00 -12.50 21.42
CA TYR A 9 -2.68 -11.86 21.37
C TYR A 9 -1.85 -12.31 20.17
N VAL A 10 -1.82 -13.62 19.89
CA VAL A 10 -1.11 -14.17 18.74
C VAL A 10 -1.72 -13.66 17.42
N MET A 11 -3.05 -13.60 17.32
CA MET A 11 -3.71 -13.04 16.13
C MET A 11 -3.36 -11.57 15.91
N ILE A 12 -3.39 -10.75 16.96
CA ILE A 12 -3.02 -9.33 16.88
C ILE A 12 -1.58 -9.19 16.37
N ILE A 13 -0.63 -9.92 16.97
CA ILE A 13 0.77 -9.89 16.54
C ILE A 13 0.90 -10.31 15.06
N PHE A 14 0.20 -11.36 14.65
CA PHE A 14 0.23 -11.84 13.27
C PHE A 14 -0.29 -10.77 12.29
N PHE A 15 -1.43 -10.13 12.58
CA PHE A 15 -1.97 -9.05 11.75
C PHE A 15 -1.08 -7.80 11.77
N SER A 16 -0.51 -7.43 12.92
CA SER A 16 0.42 -6.30 13.00
C SER A 16 1.67 -6.53 12.17
N LEU A 17 2.26 -7.73 12.23
CA LEU A 17 3.40 -8.10 11.38
C LEU A 17 3.03 -8.07 9.90
N PHE A 18 1.84 -8.59 9.55
CA PHE A 18 1.35 -8.55 8.18
C PHE A 18 1.24 -7.12 7.67
N LEU A 19 0.60 -6.21 8.43
CA LEU A 19 0.43 -4.79 8.09
C LEU A 19 1.76 -4.02 8.00
N VAL A 20 2.80 -4.41 8.74
CA VAL A 20 4.12 -3.79 8.65
C VAL A 20 4.86 -4.27 7.40
N VAL A 21 4.75 -5.56 7.06
CA VAL A 21 5.42 -6.16 5.91
C VAL A 21 4.73 -5.77 4.61
N THR A 22 3.39 -5.74 4.61
CA THR A 22 2.64 -5.06 3.56
C THR A 22 2.79 -3.57 3.78
N LYS A 23 3.92 -3.01 3.35
CA LYS A 23 3.95 -1.62 2.89
C LYS A 23 2.88 -1.56 1.80
N VAL A 24 1.67 -1.18 2.21
CA VAL A 24 0.58 -0.93 1.29
C VAL A 24 0.96 0.40 0.66
N ASP A 25 1.89 0.37 -0.30
CA ASP A 25 2.13 1.44 -1.26
C ASP A 25 0.91 1.51 -2.21
N ALA A 26 -0.31 1.43 -1.65
CA ALA A 26 -1.55 1.69 -2.34
C ALA A 26 -1.58 3.13 -2.86
N VAL A 27 -0.76 4.00 -2.26
CA VAL A 27 -0.62 5.40 -2.64
C VAL A 27 0.87 5.71 -2.78
N TYR A 28 1.30 5.93 -4.02
CA TYR A 28 2.60 6.50 -4.31
C TYR A 28 2.50 8.03 -4.24
N TRP A 29 3.22 8.64 -3.31
CA TRP A 29 3.33 10.09 -3.25
C TRP A 29 4.25 10.61 -4.34
N CYS A 30 3.93 11.77 -4.90
CA CYS A 30 4.68 12.38 -5.98
C CYS A 30 4.62 13.92 -5.90
N PHE A 31 5.61 14.58 -6.48
CA PHE A 31 5.62 16.01 -6.76
C PHE A 31 5.50 16.28 -8.26
N ASP A 32 6.09 15.39 -9.07
CA ASP A 32 6.03 15.42 -10.53
C ASP A 32 5.69 14.03 -11.11
N ASN A 33 5.30 13.99 -12.39
CA ASN A 33 4.99 12.74 -13.09
C ASN A 33 6.18 11.77 -13.13
N SER A 34 7.42 12.27 -13.08
CA SER A 34 8.64 11.44 -13.07
C SER A 34 8.84 10.65 -11.77
N ASP A 35 8.21 11.08 -10.67
CA ASP A 35 8.23 10.34 -9.39
C ASP A 35 7.37 9.07 -9.45
N CYS A 36 6.46 8.99 -10.42
CA CYS A 36 5.55 7.86 -10.54
C CYS A 36 6.21 6.68 -11.26
N PRO A 37 6.17 5.46 -10.68
CA PRO A 37 6.72 4.28 -11.33
C PRO A 37 6.02 4.01 -12.66
N GLN A 38 6.79 3.79 -13.73
CA GLN A 38 6.23 3.53 -15.07
C GLN A 38 5.41 2.25 -15.13
N HIS A 39 5.71 1.28 -14.27
CA HIS A 39 5.01 0.00 -14.15
C HIS A 39 3.85 0.04 -13.13
N LEU A 40 3.47 1.23 -12.65
CA LEU A 40 2.36 1.40 -11.72
C LEU A 40 1.01 1.04 -12.36
N CYS A 41 0.86 1.28 -13.66
CA CYS A 41 -0.39 1.15 -14.39
C CYS A 41 -0.33 -0.01 -15.39
N HIS A 42 -1.50 -0.61 -15.69
CA HIS A 42 -1.63 -1.61 -16.74
C HIS A 42 -1.43 -0.95 -18.12
N GLU A 43 -1.10 -1.76 -19.13
CA GLU A 43 -0.95 -1.28 -20.51
C GLU A 43 -2.16 -0.43 -20.93
N LEU A 44 -1.91 0.68 -21.65
CA LEU A 44 -2.86 1.71 -22.10
C LEU A 44 -3.18 2.85 -21.12
N ILE A 45 -2.60 2.87 -19.92
CA ILE A 45 -2.86 3.94 -18.94
C ILE A 45 -1.53 4.50 -18.43
N ILE A 46 -1.38 5.84 -18.44
CA ILE A 46 -0.11 6.50 -18.09
C ILE A 46 -0.17 6.95 -16.62
N PRO A 47 0.85 6.62 -15.80
CA PRO A 47 0.95 7.14 -14.45
C PRO A 47 1.23 8.66 -14.48
N ARG A 48 0.40 9.44 -13.76
CA ARG A 48 0.59 10.88 -13.58
C ARG A 48 0.50 11.27 -12.12
N CYS A 49 1.20 12.34 -11.77
CA CYS A 49 1.09 12.95 -10.47
C CYS A 49 -0.10 13.90 -10.40
N LYS A 50 -1.05 13.63 -9.51
CA LYS A 50 -2.24 14.46 -9.33
C LYS A 50 -2.54 14.61 -7.83
N ILE A 51 -2.56 15.85 -7.35
CA ILE A 51 -2.83 16.18 -5.93
C ILE A 51 -1.85 15.43 -5.00
N GLY A 52 -0.58 15.39 -5.39
CA GLY A 52 0.49 14.77 -4.61
C GLY A 52 0.52 13.24 -4.64
N VAL A 53 -0.34 12.59 -5.41
CA VAL A 53 -0.37 11.12 -5.53
C VAL A 53 -0.36 10.66 -6.98
N CYS A 54 0.28 9.53 -7.23
CA CYS A 54 0.28 8.91 -8.55
C CYS A 54 -1.06 8.27 -8.85
N VAL A 55 -1.62 8.61 -10.00
CA VAL A 55 -2.89 8.08 -10.51
C VAL A 55 -2.71 7.60 -11.95
N CYS A 56 -3.44 6.56 -12.33
CA CYS A 56 -3.46 6.06 -13.70
C CYS A 56 -4.54 6.81 -14.49
N LEU A 57 -4.15 7.52 -15.55
CA LEU A 57 -5.06 8.22 -16.46
C LEU A 57 -4.90 7.68 -17.89
N PRO A 58 -6.01 7.48 -18.63
CA PRO A 58 -5.96 7.11 -20.04
C PRO A 58 -5.28 8.18 -20.90
#